data_AF-A0A3D4SWV1-F1
#
_entry.id   AF-A0A3D4SWV1-F1
#
_cell.length_a   1.000
_cell.length_b   1.000
_cell.length_c   1.000
_cell.angle_alpha   90.00
_cell.angle_beta   90.00
_cell.angle_gamma   90.00
#
_symmetry.space_group_name_H-M   'P 1'
#
loop_
_entity.id
_entity.type
_entity.pdbx_description
1 polymer ?
#
loop_
_entity_poly.entity_id
_entity_poly.type
_entity_poly.pdbx_seq_one_letter_code
_entity_poly.pdbx_strand_id
1 'polypeptide(L)'
;CDHPVLLAPVGAGALVREDADLAVGRAAAATGTPYIISNQGSSPLEETVAAMRAVDPAATHWFQLYWSTDEQLVDHLIARAEASGASALVVTLDTTVLGWRPQDLNLGSLPFSRGQGIAQYLSDSRFLEIVRERLSAGSAGGIGGVKVTPAAVASLLSIARHHPGRALRNLLSPEPRAGVETFLDIYSNPGLDWELLSTVTERTSLPVVFKGILDPRDALSAVEAGADAIVVSNHGGRQVDNAVASLDALREIRGAVGD
;
A
#
# COMPACT_ATOMS: atom_id res chain seq x y z
N CYS A 1 -2.40 -19.96 15.67
CA CYS A 1 -1.89 -20.30 14.32
C CYS A 1 -0.68 -21.20 14.52
N ASP A 2 -0.71 -22.41 13.95
CA ASP A 2 0.31 -23.45 14.22
C ASP A 2 1.46 -23.44 13.19
N HIS A 3 1.53 -22.42 12.33
CA HIS A 3 2.51 -22.34 11.24
C HIS A 3 3.22 -20.99 11.20
N PRO A 4 4.56 -20.96 11.01
CA PRO A 4 5.37 -19.74 10.96
C PRO A 4 5.34 -19.10 9.57
N VAL A 5 4.15 -18.89 9.01
CA VAL A 5 3.96 -18.31 7.67
C VAL A 5 2.87 -17.24 7.69
N LEU A 6 3.06 -16.22 6.86
CA LEU A 6 2.13 -15.11 6.66
C LEU A 6 2.00 -14.87 5.15
N LEU A 7 0.85 -14.39 4.69
CA LEU A 7 0.72 -13.90 3.32
C LEU A 7 1.25 -12.46 3.24
N ALA A 8 2.32 -12.27 2.46
CA ALA A 8 2.97 -10.98 2.27
C ALA A 8 2.07 -9.98 1.51
N PRO A 9 2.25 -8.66 1.71
CA PRO A 9 1.46 -7.67 1.01
C PRO A 9 1.85 -7.62 -0.47
N VAL A 10 0.85 -7.73 -1.34
CA VAL A 10 0.99 -7.59 -2.80
C VAL A 10 -0.06 -6.59 -3.28
N GLY A 11 0.40 -5.45 -3.82
CA GLY A 11 -0.48 -4.43 -4.37
C GLY A 11 -0.99 -4.78 -5.78
N ALA A 12 -2.01 -4.05 -6.24
CA ALA A 12 -2.58 -4.15 -7.59
C ALA A 12 -3.05 -5.57 -8.00
N GLY A 13 -3.59 -6.35 -7.06
CA GLY A 13 -4.14 -7.69 -7.31
C GLY A 13 -5.21 -7.75 -8.42
N ALA A 14 -5.90 -6.64 -8.69
CA ALA A 14 -6.85 -6.50 -9.80
C ALA A 14 -6.28 -6.82 -11.19
N LEU A 15 -4.95 -6.76 -11.36
CA LEU A 15 -4.28 -7.20 -12.59
C LEU A 15 -4.44 -8.70 -12.87
N VAL A 16 -4.64 -9.51 -11.83
CA VAL A 16 -4.85 -10.96 -11.93
C VAL A 16 -6.35 -11.27 -11.91
N ARG A 17 -7.08 -10.65 -10.97
CA ARG A 17 -8.52 -10.89 -10.76
C ARG A 17 -9.15 -9.69 -10.06
N GLU A 18 -10.32 -9.24 -10.51
CA GLU A 18 -10.99 -8.02 -10.01
C GLU A 18 -11.12 -7.98 -8.47
N ASP A 19 -11.51 -9.10 -7.84
CA ASP A 19 -11.68 -9.23 -6.39
C ASP A 19 -10.48 -9.92 -5.70
N ALA A 20 -9.28 -9.89 -6.29
CA ALA A 20 -8.10 -10.64 -5.83
C ALA A 20 -7.88 -10.55 -4.31
N ASP A 21 -7.86 -9.35 -3.73
CA ASP A 21 -7.63 -9.12 -2.31
C ASP A 21 -8.67 -9.84 -1.44
N LEU A 22 -9.94 -9.86 -1.88
CA LEU A 22 -11.01 -10.56 -1.17
C LEU A 22 -10.85 -12.09 -1.23
N ALA A 23 -10.42 -12.70 -2.34
CA ALA A 23 -10.14 -14.16 -2.31
C ALA A 23 -8.89 -14.50 -1.52
N VAL A 24 -7.84 -13.69 -1.61
CA VAL A 24 -6.64 -13.91 -0.80
C VAL A 24 -7.02 -13.85 0.67
N GLY A 25 -7.81 -12.85 1.09
CA GLY A 25 -8.35 -12.76 2.43
C GLY A 25 -9.19 -13.98 2.83
N ARG A 26 -10.17 -14.39 2.01
CA ARG A 26 -10.98 -15.58 2.29
C ARG A 26 -10.14 -16.85 2.41
N ALA A 27 -9.13 -17.01 1.55
CA ALA A 27 -8.21 -18.14 1.60
C ALA A 27 -7.35 -18.12 2.87
N ALA A 28 -6.81 -16.96 3.22
CA ALA A 28 -6.04 -16.74 4.45
C ALA A 28 -6.84 -17.12 5.68
N ALA A 29 -8.10 -16.67 5.75
CA ALA A 29 -9.04 -17.03 6.82
C ALA A 29 -9.33 -18.55 6.84
N ALA A 30 -9.60 -19.16 5.69
CA ALA A 30 -9.87 -20.59 5.59
C ALA A 30 -8.69 -21.48 6.03
N THR A 31 -7.45 -21.00 5.85
CA THR A 31 -6.23 -21.71 6.27
C THR A 31 -5.69 -21.25 7.62
N GLY A 32 -6.35 -20.31 8.30
CA GLY A 32 -5.87 -19.69 9.53
C GLY A 32 -4.53 -18.96 9.39
N THR A 33 -4.11 -18.61 8.17
CA THR A 33 -2.84 -17.94 7.88
C THR A 33 -3.03 -16.43 7.95
N PRO A 34 -2.24 -15.68 8.74
CA PRO A 34 -2.36 -14.22 8.77
C PRO A 34 -2.08 -13.59 7.41
N TYR A 35 -2.84 -12.56 7.05
CA TYR A 35 -2.66 -11.80 5.81
C TYR A 35 -2.21 -10.36 6.10
N ILE A 36 -1.12 -9.94 5.48
CA ILE A 36 -0.68 -8.55 5.47
C ILE A 36 -1.36 -7.84 4.29
N ILE A 37 -2.38 -7.03 4.59
CA ILE A 37 -3.14 -6.29 3.57
C ILE A 37 -2.31 -5.10 3.08
N SER A 38 -2.17 -4.94 1.76
CA SER A 38 -1.33 -3.88 1.17
C SER A 38 -2.02 -2.51 1.18
N ASN A 39 -1.22 -1.46 1.40
CA ASN A 39 -1.65 -0.08 1.18
C ASN A 39 -2.09 0.16 -0.27
N GLN A 40 -1.47 -0.52 -1.24
CA GLN A 40 -1.86 -0.51 -2.66
C GLN A 40 -2.85 -1.64 -2.99
N GLY A 41 -3.77 -1.91 -2.07
CA GLY A 41 -4.89 -2.82 -2.29
C GLY A 41 -5.81 -2.36 -3.43
N SER A 42 -6.36 -3.33 -4.15
CA SER A 42 -7.43 -3.16 -5.13
C SER A 42 -8.83 -3.20 -4.50
N SER A 43 -8.95 -3.65 -3.27
CA SER A 43 -10.18 -3.56 -2.46
C SER A 43 -9.92 -2.79 -1.17
N PRO A 44 -10.91 -2.05 -0.62
CA PRO A 44 -10.77 -1.40 0.68
C PRO A 44 -10.40 -2.39 1.79
N LEU A 45 -9.62 -1.92 2.77
CA LEU A 45 -9.21 -2.69 3.95
C LEU A 45 -10.43 -3.32 4.64
N GLU A 46 -11.46 -2.50 4.86
CA GLU A 46 -12.68 -2.86 5.58
C GLU A 46 -13.46 -3.97 4.86
N GLU A 47 -13.54 -3.92 3.52
CA GLU A 47 -14.17 -4.97 2.72
C GLU A 47 -13.37 -6.27 2.73
N THR A 48 -12.04 -6.17 2.68
CA THR A 48 -11.15 -7.33 2.75
C THR A 48 -11.29 -8.03 4.10
N VAL A 49 -11.27 -7.27 5.20
CA VAL A 49 -11.45 -7.80 6.56
C VAL A 49 -12.86 -8.39 6.73
N ALA A 50 -13.90 -7.76 6.19
CA ALA A 50 -15.26 -8.31 6.22
C ALA A 50 -15.33 -9.66 5.47
N ALA A 51 -14.67 -9.77 4.31
CA ALA A 51 -14.60 -11.02 3.55
C ALA A 51 -13.84 -12.12 4.31
N MET A 52 -12.76 -11.77 5.02
CA MET A 52 -12.03 -12.68 5.92
C MET A 52 -12.93 -13.17 7.06
N ARG A 53 -13.58 -12.25 7.77
CA ARG A 53 -14.44 -12.55 8.94
C ARG A 53 -15.69 -13.34 8.60
N ALA A 54 -16.17 -13.24 7.36
CA ALA A 54 -17.26 -14.07 6.86
C ALA A 54 -16.86 -15.56 6.74
N VAL A 55 -15.56 -15.87 6.64
CA VAL A 55 -15.03 -17.24 6.62
C VAL A 55 -14.65 -17.70 8.03
N ASP A 56 -13.90 -16.88 8.76
CA ASP A 56 -13.52 -17.13 10.15
C ASP A 56 -13.57 -15.80 10.94
N PRO A 57 -14.48 -15.64 11.92
CA PRO A 57 -14.54 -14.46 12.77
C PRO A 57 -13.24 -14.14 13.53
N ALA A 58 -12.37 -15.12 13.74
CA ALA A 58 -11.07 -14.98 14.38
C ALA A 58 -9.91 -14.75 13.39
N ALA A 59 -10.20 -14.61 12.09
CA ALA A 59 -9.17 -14.36 11.08
C ALA A 59 -8.31 -13.14 11.43
N THR A 60 -6.99 -13.33 11.38
CA THR A 60 -6.00 -12.32 11.74
C THR A 60 -5.42 -11.63 10.50
N HIS A 61 -5.26 -10.32 10.57
CA HIS A 61 -4.61 -9.53 9.52
C HIS A 61 -3.66 -8.49 10.10
N TRP A 62 -2.67 -8.12 9.31
CA TRP A 62 -1.82 -6.94 9.52
C TRP A 62 -2.12 -5.93 8.40
N PHE A 63 -1.75 -4.67 8.61
CA PHE A 63 -1.87 -3.65 7.58
C PHE A 63 -0.49 -3.12 7.20
N GLN A 64 -0.19 -3.11 5.90
CA GLN A 64 1.04 -2.52 5.39
C GLN A 64 0.81 -1.06 5.03
N LEU A 65 1.67 -0.19 5.57
CA LEU A 65 1.66 1.25 5.35
C LEU A 65 2.78 1.64 4.38
N TYR A 66 2.44 2.48 3.40
CA TYR A 66 3.39 3.35 2.73
C TYR A 66 3.19 4.77 3.23
N TRP A 67 4.28 5.41 3.62
CA TRP A 67 4.23 6.74 4.23
C TRP A 67 3.98 7.79 3.14
N SER A 68 2.82 8.41 3.17
CA SER A 68 2.40 9.47 2.25
C SER A 68 3.13 10.79 2.58
N THR A 69 3.23 11.71 1.63
CA THR A 69 3.73 13.07 1.91
C THR A 69 2.73 13.93 2.71
N ASP A 70 1.46 13.51 2.80
CA ASP A 70 0.44 14.14 3.65
C ASP A 70 0.33 13.38 4.98
N GLU A 71 0.78 13.99 6.07
CA GLU A 71 0.83 13.36 7.40
C GLU A 71 -0.56 13.07 7.98
N GLN A 72 -1.57 13.87 7.67
CA GLN A 72 -2.94 13.61 8.14
C GLN A 72 -3.53 12.38 7.46
N LEU A 73 -3.20 12.15 6.19
CA LEU A 73 -3.57 10.91 5.50
C LEU A 73 -2.85 9.71 6.13
N VAL A 74 -1.59 9.86 6.55
CA VAL A 74 -0.89 8.80 7.31
C VAL A 74 -1.62 8.49 8.61
N ASP A 75 -2.04 9.50 9.39
CA ASP A 75 -2.84 9.31 10.60
C ASP A 75 -4.15 8.57 10.33
N HIS A 76 -4.85 8.95 9.26
CA HIS A 76 -6.08 8.30 8.85
C HIS A 76 -5.88 6.83 8.48
N LEU A 77 -4.83 6.50 7.73
CA LEU A 77 -4.53 5.12 7.35
C LEU A 77 -4.15 4.27 8.58
N ILE A 78 -3.41 4.83 9.53
CA ILE A 78 -3.09 4.19 10.81
C ILE A 78 -4.38 3.94 11.62
N ALA A 79 -5.21 4.95 11.79
CA ALA A 79 -6.48 4.84 12.52
C ALA A 79 -7.43 3.81 11.88
N ARG A 80 -7.45 3.73 10.55
CA ARG A 80 -8.20 2.70 9.82
C ARG A 80 -7.65 1.29 10.06
N ALA A 81 -6.33 1.13 10.11
CA ALA A 81 -5.70 -0.14 10.48
C ALA A 81 -6.14 -0.58 11.89
N GLU A 82 -6.08 0.32 12.88
CA GLU A 82 -6.55 0.07 14.25
C GLU A 82 -8.03 -0.29 14.30
N ALA A 83 -8.89 0.52 13.68
CA ALA A 83 -10.34 0.32 13.67
C ALA A 83 -10.75 -0.98 12.96
N SER A 84 -9.95 -1.44 11.98
CA SER A 84 -10.17 -2.72 11.32
C SER A 84 -9.89 -3.92 12.25
N GLY A 85 -9.20 -3.72 13.37
CA GLY A 85 -8.73 -4.76 14.29
C GLY A 85 -7.46 -5.45 13.78
N ALA A 86 -6.59 -4.73 13.06
CA ALA A 86 -5.29 -5.25 12.66
C ALA A 86 -4.47 -5.62 13.90
N SER A 87 -3.61 -6.64 13.79
CA SER A 87 -2.74 -7.06 14.89
C SER A 87 -1.32 -6.48 14.81
N ALA A 88 -0.97 -5.82 13.71
CA ALA A 88 0.29 -5.09 13.54
C ALA A 88 0.20 -4.10 12.37
N LEU A 89 1.02 -3.05 12.43
CA LEU A 89 1.25 -2.06 11.38
C LEU A 89 2.64 -2.29 10.75
N VAL A 90 2.68 -2.56 9.45
CA VAL A 90 3.92 -2.87 8.71
C VAL A 90 4.34 -1.68 7.85
N VAL A 91 5.28 -0.88 8.33
CA VAL A 91 5.80 0.28 7.59
C VAL A 91 6.86 -0.17 6.61
N THR A 92 6.64 0.05 5.31
CA THR A 92 7.57 -0.38 4.25
C THR A 92 8.56 0.74 3.90
N LEU A 93 9.85 0.47 4.09
CA LEU A 93 10.93 1.45 3.98
C LEU A 93 11.64 1.46 2.62
N ASP A 94 11.49 0.37 1.85
CA ASP A 94 12.29 0.08 0.65
C ASP A 94 11.65 0.53 -0.68
N THR A 95 10.52 1.26 -0.64
CA THR A 95 9.81 1.74 -1.85
C THR A 95 9.42 3.22 -1.73
N THR A 96 10.35 4.05 -1.28
CA THR A 96 10.15 5.51 -1.27
C THR A 96 10.14 6.10 -2.69
N VAL A 97 10.80 5.43 -3.62
CA VAL A 97 10.72 5.63 -5.07
C VAL A 97 10.54 4.26 -5.74
N LEU A 98 9.81 4.20 -6.86
CA LEU A 98 9.66 2.95 -7.59
C LEU A 98 10.97 2.52 -8.25
N GLY A 99 11.35 1.27 -8.01
CA GLY A 99 12.49 0.63 -8.67
C GLY A 99 12.36 0.58 -10.19
N TRP A 100 13.53 0.47 -10.85
CA TRP A 100 13.60 0.37 -12.30
C TRP A 100 13.20 -1.05 -12.77
N ARG A 101 12.03 -1.18 -13.39
CA ARG A 101 11.47 -2.47 -13.84
C ARG A 101 11.34 -2.47 -15.37
N PRO A 102 12.33 -3.00 -16.12
CA PRO A 102 12.35 -2.94 -17.58
C PRO A 102 11.10 -3.54 -18.23
N GLN A 103 10.54 -4.62 -17.67
CA GLN A 103 9.33 -5.25 -18.18
C GLN A 103 8.12 -4.31 -18.11
N ASP A 104 7.94 -3.60 -16.98
CA ASP A 104 6.85 -2.65 -16.80
C ASP A 104 7.02 -1.45 -17.75
N LEU A 105 8.25 -0.96 -17.94
CA LEU A 105 8.56 0.13 -18.87
C LEU A 105 8.32 -0.25 -20.33
N ASN A 106 8.74 -1.45 -20.74
CA ASN A 106 8.53 -1.96 -22.11
C ASN A 106 7.02 -2.12 -22.43
N LEU A 107 6.24 -2.52 -21.43
CA LEU A 107 4.78 -2.67 -21.55
C LEU A 107 4.01 -1.35 -21.35
N GLY A 108 4.68 -0.29 -20.86
CA GLY A 108 3.99 0.92 -20.40
C GLY A 108 3.00 0.66 -19.27
N SER A 109 3.29 -0.33 -18.41
CA SER A 109 2.37 -0.82 -17.38
C SER A 109 2.58 -0.09 -16.06
N LEU A 110 1.59 0.73 -15.69
CA LEU A 110 1.47 1.31 -14.35
C LEU A 110 0.00 1.16 -13.89
N PRO A 111 -0.37 0.10 -13.15
CA PRO A 111 -1.77 -0.15 -12.78
C PRO A 111 -2.42 1.03 -12.05
N PHE A 112 -1.65 1.71 -11.19
CA PHE A 112 -2.12 2.84 -10.40
C PHE A 112 -2.63 4.01 -11.25
N SER A 113 -2.02 4.27 -12.43
CA SER A 113 -2.49 5.31 -13.35
C SER A 113 -3.84 4.98 -14.00
N ARG A 114 -4.32 3.75 -13.82
CA ARG A 114 -5.65 3.28 -14.26
C ARG A 114 -6.63 3.09 -13.09
N GLY A 115 -6.30 3.61 -11.92
CA GLY A 115 -7.09 3.50 -10.69
C GLY A 115 -7.03 2.13 -10.00
N GLN A 116 -6.15 1.23 -10.45
CA GLN A 116 -6.02 -0.10 -9.86
C GLN A 116 -5.00 -0.08 -8.73
N GLY A 117 -5.29 -0.72 -7.60
CA GLY A 117 -4.38 -0.78 -6.46
C GLY A 117 -4.31 0.52 -5.65
N ILE A 118 -5.34 1.38 -5.73
CA ILE A 118 -5.41 2.63 -4.93
C ILE A 118 -6.69 2.68 -4.08
N ALA A 119 -7.30 1.53 -3.81
CA ALA A 119 -8.60 1.47 -3.13
C ALA A 119 -8.55 2.08 -1.73
N GLN A 120 -7.44 1.92 -1.00
CA GLN A 120 -7.28 2.51 0.33
C GLN A 120 -7.36 4.03 0.30
N TYR A 121 -6.86 4.67 -0.76
CA TYR A 121 -6.91 6.12 -0.91
C TYR A 121 -8.30 6.57 -1.30
N LEU A 122 -8.92 5.90 -2.28
CA LEU A 122 -10.26 6.29 -2.75
C LEU A 122 -11.36 6.02 -1.72
N SER A 123 -11.12 5.15 -0.74
CA SER A 123 -12.01 4.92 0.40
C SER A 123 -11.71 5.79 1.62
N ASP A 124 -10.70 6.68 1.55
CA ASP A 124 -10.29 7.54 2.66
C ASP A 124 -10.87 8.96 2.55
N SER A 125 -11.44 9.46 3.64
CA SER A 125 -12.07 10.79 3.66
C SER A 125 -11.06 11.94 3.52
N ARG A 126 -9.87 11.84 4.14
CA ARG A 126 -8.81 12.84 4.03
C ARG A 126 -8.25 12.85 2.62
N PHE A 127 -8.03 11.68 2.02
CA PHE A 127 -7.59 11.63 0.62
C PHE A 127 -8.60 12.30 -0.33
N LEU A 128 -9.90 12.01 -0.19
CA LEU A 128 -10.94 12.62 -1.01
C LEU A 128 -11.07 14.14 -0.79
N GLU A 129 -10.74 14.63 0.40
CA GLU A 129 -10.63 16.07 0.66
C GLU A 129 -9.49 16.70 -0.15
N ILE A 130 -8.29 16.12 -0.14
CA ILE A 130 -7.13 16.58 -0.93
C ILE A 130 -7.49 16.64 -2.43
N VAL A 131 -8.22 15.64 -2.93
CA VAL A 131 -8.70 15.61 -4.33
C VAL A 131 -9.63 16.79 -4.63
N ARG A 132 -10.57 17.09 -3.73
CA ARG A 132 -11.51 18.22 -3.90
C ARG A 132 -10.81 19.56 -3.78
N GLU A 133 -9.87 19.71 -2.86
CA GLU A 133 -9.03 20.90 -2.71
C GLU A 133 -8.27 21.19 -4.02
N ARG A 134 -7.60 20.17 -4.58
CA ARG A 134 -6.92 20.25 -5.88
C ARG A 134 -7.83 20.69 -7.02
N LEU A 135 -9.05 20.15 -7.08
CA LEU A 135 -10.04 20.53 -8.09
C LEU A 135 -10.49 21.99 -7.92
N SER A 136 -10.73 22.42 -6.68
CA SER A 136 -11.15 23.79 -6.37
C SER A 136 -10.08 24.83 -6.67
N ALA A 137 -8.80 24.48 -6.50
CA ALA A 137 -7.65 25.32 -6.78
C ALA A 137 -7.37 25.49 -8.30
N GLY A 138 -8.11 24.81 -9.18
CA GLY A 138 -7.85 24.83 -10.62
C GLY A 138 -6.58 24.09 -11.04
N SER A 139 -5.94 23.37 -10.10
CA SER A 139 -4.67 22.67 -10.29
C SER A 139 -4.81 21.32 -11.00
N ALA A 140 -6.04 20.87 -11.27
CA ALA A 140 -6.29 19.76 -12.17
C ALA A 140 -5.98 20.20 -13.60
N GLY A 141 -4.71 20.11 -13.98
CA GLY A 141 -4.20 20.50 -15.28
C GLY A 141 -5.18 20.11 -16.39
N GLY A 142 -5.71 21.11 -17.07
CA GLY A 142 -6.47 20.91 -18.29
C GLY A 142 -5.51 20.30 -19.30
N ILE A 143 -5.69 19.02 -19.63
CA ILE A 143 -4.88 18.40 -20.67
C ILE A 143 -5.39 18.93 -22.02
N GLY A 144 -4.86 20.07 -22.43
CA GLY A 144 -5.01 20.55 -23.80
C GLY A 144 -4.47 19.47 -24.75
N GLY A 145 -5.31 19.01 -25.68
CA GLY A 145 -4.86 18.20 -26.80
C GLY A 145 -4.55 16.73 -26.51
N VAL A 146 -5.27 16.05 -25.62
CA VAL A 146 -5.19 14.57 -25.58
C VAL A 146 -5.69 14.02 -26.91
N LYS A 147 -4.80 13.38 -27.67
CA LYS A 147 -5.21 12.61 -28.83
C LYS A 147 -6.10 11.46 -28.34
N VAL A 148 -7.36 11.46 -28.73
CA VAL A 148 -8.30 10.38 -28.37
C VAL A 148 -7.80 9.10 -29.03
N THR A 149 -7.28 8.18 -28.22
CA THR A 149 -6.84 6.86 -28.63
C THR A 149 -7.70 5.79 -27.95
N PRO A 150 -7.85 4.58 -28.53
CA PRO A 150 -8.54 3.48 -27.86
C PRO A 150 -7.96 3.17 -26.47
N ALA A 151 -6.64 3.29 -26.32
CA ALA A 151 -5.96 3.11 -25.03
C ALA A 151 -6.37 4.19 -24.01
N ALA A 152 -6.47 5.46 -24.42
CA ALA A 152 -6.91 6.54 -23.53
C ALA A 152 -8.38 6.33 -23.06
N VAL A 153 -9.26 5.89 -23.96
CA VAL A 153 -10.65 5.54 -23.60
C VAL A 153 -10.69 4.36 -22.63
N ALA A 154 -9.92 3.31 -22.88
CA ALA A 154 -9.84 2.15 -21.98
C ALA A 154 -9.32 2.54 -20.59
N SER A 155 -8.32 3.42 -20.51
CA SER A 155 -7.83 3.96 -19.23
C SER A 155 -8.91 4.75 -18.49
N LEU A 156 -9.65 5.64 -19.16
CA LEU A 156 -10.75 6.39 -18.54
C LEU A 156 -11.87 5.47 -18.01
N LEU A 157 -12.24 4.44 -18.78
CA LEU A 157 -13.21 3.44 -18.33
C LEU A 157 -12.69 2.67 -17.11
N SER A 158 -11.40 2.32 -17.07
CA SER A 158 -10.78 1.67 -15.90
C SER A 158 -10.83 2.59 -14.68
N ILE A 159 -10.42 3.85 -14.82
CA ILE A 159 -10.42 4.83 -13.72
C ILE A 159 -11.84 5.02 -13.18
N ALA A 160 -12.83 5.18 -14.04
CA ALA A 160 -14.23 5.36 -13.65
C ALA A 160 -14.80 4.14 -12.91
N ARG A 161 -14.36 2.92 -13.27
CA ARG A 161 -14.78 1.66 -12.63
C ARG A 161 -14.21 1.48 -11.23
N HIS A 162 -12.96 1.86 -11.01
CA HIS A 162 -12.28 1.69 -9.72
C HIS A 162 -12.53 2.85 -8.75
N HIS A 163 -13.15 3.94 -9.22
CA HIS A 163 -13.57 5.02 -8.33
C HIS A 163 -14.91 4.69 -7.64
N PRO A 164 -15.06 4.99 -6.34
CA PRO A 164 -16.33 4.79 -5.65
C PRO A 164 -17.51 5.45 -6.36
N GLY A 165 -18.67 4.78 -6.32
CA GLY A 165 -19.92 5.29 -6.90
C GLY A 165 -20.31 4.66 -8.24
N ARG A 166 -21.27 5.29 -8.94
CA ARG A 166 -21.82 4.77 -10.20
C ARG A 166 -20.90 5.12 -11.37
N ALA A 167 -20.43 4.11 -12.10
CA ALA A 167 -19.48 4.27 -13.21
C ALA A 167 -19.87 5.34 -14.25
N LEU A 168 -21.15 5.43 -14.64
CA LEU A 168 -21.61 6.45 -15.60
C LEU A 168 -21.43 7.88 -15.06
N ARG A 169 -21.64 8.09 -13.76
CA ARG A 169 -21.40 9.38 -13.10
C ARG A 169 -19.90 9.67 -13.01
N ASN A 170 -19.11 8.64 -12.68
CA ASN A 170 -17.66 8.74 -12.58
C ASN A 170 -17.05 9.13 -13.94
N LEU A 171 -17.56 8.61 -15.05
CA LEU A 171 -17.10 8.94 -16.40
C LEU A 171 -17.31 10.43 -16.77
N LEU A 172 -18.34 11.05 -16.21
CA LEU A 172 -18.69 12.45 -16.44
C LEU A 172 -18.07 13.40 -15.40
N SER A 173 -17.43 12.87 -14.36
CA SER A 173 -16.84 13.64 -13.27
C SER A 173 -15.33 13.82 -13.49
N PRO A 174 -14.74 14.97 -13.14
CA PRO A 174 -13.29 15.14 -13.11
C PRO A 174 -12.63 14.45 -11.91
N GLU A 175 -13.41 14.09 -10.87
CA GLU A 175 -12.92 13.55 -9.59
C GLU A 175 -12.12 12.25 -9.72
N PRO A 176 -12.52 11.24 -10.53
CA PRO A 176 -11.73 10.02 -10.65
C PRO A 176 -10.33 10.20 -11.22
N ARG A 177 -10.19 11.07 -12.24
CA ARG A 177 -8.87 11.40 -12.80
C ARG A 177 -8.03 12.16 -11.80
N ALA A 178 -8.62 13.15 -11.12
CA ALA A 178 -7.94 13.90 -10.08
C ALA A 178 -7.50 12.99 -8.91
N GLY A 179 -8.30 11.98 -8.55
CA GLY A 179 -7.93 10.97 -7.56
C GLY A 179 -6.67 10.19 -7.94
N VAL A 180 -6.58 9.73 -9.20
CA VAL A 180 -5.37 9.05 -9.69
C VAL A 180 -4.16 9.99 -9.68
N GLU A 181 -4.31 11.23 -10.16
CA GLU A 181 -3.24 12.22 -10.17
C GLU A 181 -2.77 12.54 -8.76
N THR A 182 -3.69 12.78 -7.82
CA THR A 182 -3.38 13.03 -6.41
C THR A 182 -2.64 11.86 -5.81
N PHE A 183 -3.10 10.62 -6.06
CA PHE A 183 -2.39 9.43 -5.58
C PHE A 183 -0.95 9.42 -6.10
N LEU A 184 -0.74 9.57 -7.42
CA LEU A 184 0.60 9.51 -8.02
C LEU A 184 1.56 10.56 -7.46
N ASP A 185 1.04 11.69 -7.00
CA ASP A 185 1.85 12.77 -6.44
C ASP A 185 2.20 12.60 -4.96
N ILE A 186 1.34 11.95 -4.16
CA ILE A 186 1.49 11.95 -2.69
C ILE A 186 1.71 10.56 -2.07
N TYR A 187 1.55 9.47 -2.82
CA TYR A 187 1.47 8.12 -2.24
C TYR A 187 2.71 7.67 -1.46
N SER A 188 3.88 8.24 -1.73
CA SER A 188 5.15 7.85 -1.11
C SER A 188 6.02 9.07 -0.82
N ASN A 189 6.63 9.09 0.37
CA ASN A 189 7.52 10.14 0.83
C ASN A 189 9.00 9.73 0.60
N PRO A 190 9.76 10.41 -0.29
CA PRO A 190 11.18 10.13 -0.50
C PRO A 190 12.09 10.60 0.66
N GLY A 191 11.58 11.46 1.54
CA GLY A 191 12.31 12.04 2.67
C GLY A 191 12.17 11.28 3.99
N LEU A 192 11.91 9.97 3.96
CA LEU A 192 11.86 9.19 5.20
C LEU A 192 13.23 9.11 5.86
N ASP A 193 13.24 9.38 7.16
CA ASP A 193 14.37 9.19 8.06
C ASP A 193 13.92 8.57 9.39
N TRP A 194 14.87 8.21 10.24
CA TRP A 194 14.59 7.57 11.53
C TRP A 194 13.85 8.48 12.52
N GLU A 195 14.05 9.80 12.43
CA GLU A 195 13.34 10.76 13.27
C GLU A 195 11.84 10.72 12.97
N LEU A 196 11.46 10.85 11.69
CA LEU A 196 10.06 10.73 11.27
C LEU A 196 9.50 9.33 11.56
N LEU A 197 10.25 8.26 11.27
CA LEU A 197 9.80 6.89 11.49
C LEU A 197 9.51 6.61 12.96
N SER A 198 10.31 7.14 13.90
CA SER A 198 10.11 6.95 15.33
C SER A 198 8.76 7.48 15.84
N THR A 199 8.21 8.51 15.18
CA THR A 199 6.91 9.10 15.54
C THR A 199 5.75 8.12 15.40
N VAL A 200 5.90 7.05 14.61
CA VAL A 200 4.84 6.07 14.41
C VAL A 200 4.40 5.41 15.72
N THR A 201 5.33 5.22 16.65
CA THR A 201 5.09 4.60 17.97
C THR A 201 4.19 5.46 18.87
N GLU A 202 4.13 6.77 18.62
CA GLU A 202 3.23 7.71 19.31
C GLU A 202 1.87 7.83 18.62
N ARG A 203 1.78 7.38 17.36
CA ARG A 203 0.59 7.51 16.49
C ARG A 203 -0.29 6.27 16.48
N THR A 204 0.20 5.14 17.00
CA THR A 204 -0.56 3.89 17.07
C THR A 204 -0.28 3.10 18.33
N SER A 205 -1.27 2.30 18.73
CA SER A 205 -1.17 1.25 19.74
C SER A 205 -0.84 -0.13 19.16
N LEU A 206 -0.81 -0.26 17.82
CA LEU A 206 -0.46 -1.51 17.15
C LEU A 206 1.04 -1.79 17.26
N PRO A 207 1.44 -3.07 17.36
CA PRO A 207 2.83 -3.44 17.14
C PRO A 207 3.34 -2.92 15.79
N VAL A 208 4.47 -2.24 15.82
CA VAL A 208 5.11 -1.61 14.65
C VAL A 208 6.15 -2.56 14.08
N VAL A 209 6.05 -2.80 12.78
CA VAL A 209 6.95 -3.68 12.04
C VAL A 209 7.62 -2.91 10.92
N PHE A 210 8.95 -2.79 10.94
CA PHE A 210 9.68 -2.20 9.83
C PHE A 210 10.05 -3.25 8.79
N LYS A 211 9.59 -3.05 7.55
CA LYS A 211 9.82 -3.95 6.41
C LYS A 211 10.79 -3.31 5.41
N GLY A 212 11.75 -4.11 4.95
CA GLY A 212 12.70 -3.70 3.90
C GLY A 212 14.13 -3.52 4.41
N ILE A 213 14.39 -3.91 5.67
CA ILE A 213 15.72 -3.82 6.28
C ILE A 213 16.61 -4.94 5.72
N LEU A 214 17.82 -4.58 5.28
CA LEU A 214 18.83 -5.50 4.75
C LEU A 214 20.21 -5.33 5.41
N ASP A 215 20.41 -4.26 6.18
CA ASP A 215 21.68 -3.97 6.86
C ASP A 215 21.52 -4.12 8.39
N PRO A 216 22.47 -4.74 9.09
CA PRO A 216 22.43 -4.86 10.55
C PRO A 216 22.37 -3.52 11.30
N ARG A 217 22.97 -2.44 10.75
CA ARG A 217 22.94 -1.11 11.36
C ARG A 217 21.55 -0.51 11.30
N ASP A 218 20.87 -0.66 10.17
CA ASP A 218 19.48 -0.23 10.00
C ASP A 218 18.53 -1.05 10.90
N ALA A 219 18.85 -2.32 11.14
CA ALA A 219 18.09 -3.15 12.09
C ALA A 219 18.22 -2.64 13.53
N LEU A 220 19.41 -2.20 13.94
CA LEU A 220 19.61 -1.57 15.25
C LEU A 220 18.85 -0.23 15.33
N SER A 221 18.93 0.61 14.29
CA SER A 221 18.17 1.86 14.23
C SER A 221 16.65 1.64 14.24
N ALA A 222 16.16 0.56 13.62
CA ALA A 222 14.76 0.15 13.70
C ALA A 222 14.32 -0.17 15.13
N VAL A 223 15.15 -0.90 15.89
CA VAL A 223 14.88 -1.20 17.30
C VAL A 223 14.93 0.08 18.15
N GLU A 224 15.92 0.95 17.93
CA GLU A 224 16.02 2.24 18.61
C GLU A 224 14.83 3.17 18.32
N ALA A 225 14.29 3.12 17.11
CA ALA A 225 13.08 3.82 16.69
C ALA A 225 11.78 3.18 17.21
N GLY A 226 11.87 2.10 17.99
CA GLY A 226 10.75 1.45 18.69
C GLY A 226 10.01 0.39 17.88
N ALA A 227 10.66 -0.26 16.91
CA ALA A 227 10.06 -1.39 16.22
C ALA A 227 9.85 -2.60 17.14
N ASP A 228 8.67 -3.20 17.10
CA ASP A 228 8.36 -4.47 17.74
C ASP A 228 8.87 -5.67 16.93
N ALA A 229 8.99 -5.51 15.61
CA ALA A 229 9.57 -6.52 14.73
C ALA A 229 10.19 -5.93 13.46
N ILE A 230 11.03 -6.74 12.81
CA ILE A 230 11.67 -6.41 11.54
C ILE A 230 11.33 -7.49 10.51
N VAL A 231 10.90 -7.06 9.32
CA VAL A 231 10.77 -7.93 8.14
C VAL A 231 11.95 -7.71 7.23
N VAL A 232 12.90 -8.65 7.28
CA VAL A 232 14.08 -8.69 6.40
C VAL A 232 13.63 -8.97 4.97
N SER A 233 13.77 -7.99 4.09
CA SER A 233 13.21 -8.07 2.73
C SER A 233 13.94 -7.15 1.76
N ASN A 234 14.14 -7.62 0.53
CA ASN A 234 14.57 -6.82 -0.61
C ASN A 234 13.40 -6.55 -1.58
N HIS A 235 12.17 -6.56 -1.05
CA HIS A 235 10.95 -6.40 -1.83
C HIS A 235 10.75 -7.46 -2.94
N GLY A 236 11.29 -8.66 -2.75
CA GLY A 236 11.28 -9.71 -3.77
C GLY A 236 12.15 -9.36 -4.99
N GLY A 237 13.22 -8.58 -4.80
CA GLY A 237 14.13 -8.14 -5.86
C GLY A 237 13.52 -7.10 -6.81
N ARG A 238 12.47 -6.38 -6.39
CA ARG A 238 11.69 -5.48 -7.27
C ARG A 238 12.04 -3.99 -7.14
N GLN A 239 13.00 -3.63 -6.27
CA GLN A 239 13.35 -2.24 -5.99
C GLN A 239 14.78 -1.92 -6.45
N VAL A 240 15.78 -2.50 -5.79
CA VAL A 240 17.19 -2.34 -6.15
C VAL A 240 17.71 -3.67 -6.69
N ASP A 241 18.13 -3.67 -7.96
CA ASP A 241 18.76 -4.84 -8.56
C ASP A 241 20.14 -5.09 -7.94
N ASN A 242 20.51 -6.37 -7.79
CA ASN A 242 21.70 -6.82 -7.06
C ASN A 242 21.73 -6.45 -5.56
N ALA A 243 20.59 -6.12 -4.96
CA ALA A 243 20.48 -6.09 -3.51
C ALA A 243 20.81 -7.46 -2.90
N VAL A 244 21.33 -7.48 -1.68
CA VAL A 244 21.59 -8.71 -0.93
C VAL A 244 20.33 -9.59 -0.86
N ALA A 245 20.50 -10.91 -0.91
CA ALA A 245 19.40 -11.83 -0.72
C ALA A 245 18.88 -11.72 0.73
N SER A 246 17.56 -11.66 0.91
CA SER A 246 16.97 -11.48 2.24
C SER A 246 17.36 -12.59 3.23
N LEU A 247 17.59 -13.81 2.76
CA LEU A 247 18.02 -14.93 3.61
C LEU A 247 19.46 -14.76 4.12
N ASP A 248 20.35 -14.18 3.32
CA ASP A 248 21.73 -13.90 3.74
C ASP A 248 21.74 -12.74 4.74
N ALA A 249 21.02 -11.66 4.43
CA ALA A 249 20.86 -10.51 5.33
C ALA A 249 20.24 -10.91 6.68
N LEU A 250 19.30 -11.86 6.69
CA LEU A 250 18.64 -12.34 7.91
C LEU A 250 19.64 -12.87 8.95
N ARG A 251 20.71 -13.55 8.51
CA ARG A 251 21.72 -14.10 9.42
C ARG A 251 22.49 -12.99 10.14
N GLU A 252 22.90 -11.98 9.39
CA GLU A 252 23.64 -10.84 9.92
C GLU A 252 22.76 -9.96 10.82
N ILE A 253 21.53 -9.70 10.38
CA ILE A 253 20.54 -8.94 11.17
C ILE A 253 20.24 -9.65 12.48
N ARG A 254 19.96 -10.96 12.47
CA ARG A 254 19.72 -11.72 13.71
C ARG A 254 20.94 -11.69 14.64
N GLY A 255 22.15 -11.75 14.08
CA GLY A 255 23.38 -11.62 14.87
C GLY A 255 23.52 -10.27 15.57
N ALA A 256 23.03 -9.18 14.97
CA ALA A 256 23.12 -7.84 15.53
C ALA A 256 22.01 -7.50 16.54
N VAL A 257 20.76 -7.84 16.25
CA VAL A 257 19.63 -7.47 17.13
C VAL A 257 19.42 -8.41 18.32
N GLY A 258 20.12 -9.56 18.34
CA GLY A 258 20.04 -10.51 19.45
C GLY A 258 18.72 -11.29 19.50
N ASP A 259 18.40 -11.82 20.69
CA ASP A 259 17.24 -12.69 20.92
C ASP A 259 15.89 -11.97 20.98
#